data_AF-A0A352XHM1-F1
#
_entry.id   AF-A0A352XHM1-F1
#
_cell.length_a   1.000
_cell.length_b   1.000
_cell.length_c   1.000
_cell.angle_alpha   90.00
_cell.angle_beta   90.00
_cell.angle_gamma   90.00
#
_symmetry.space_group_name_H-M   'P 1'
#
loop_
_entity.id
_entity.type
_entity.pdbx_description
1 polymer ?
#
loop_
_entity_poly.entity_id
_entity_poly.type
_entity_poly.pdbx_seq_one_letter_code
_entity_poly.pdbx_strand_id
1 'polypeptide(L)' 'MANDRLNAPNTPETFAAIQPDLAAAAAQLYPGQQVSITRLENDPRDRLTAIVQVENSVDIASLAPAA' A
#
# COMPACT_ATOMS: atom_id res chain seq x y z
N MET A 1 18.07 9.39 2.46
CA MET A 1 18.23 8.36 1.41
C MET A 1 16.98 8.43 0.56
N ALA A 2 17.10 8.81 -0.72
CA ALA A 2 15.95 9.03 -1.58
C ALA A 2 15.19 7.71 -1.81
N ASN A 3 13.87 7.73 -1.64
CA ASN A 3 12.99 6.60 -1.95
C ASN A 3 12.99 6.36 -3.46
N ASP A 4 14.00 5.65 -3.97
CA ASP A 4 14.19 5.33 -5.39
C ASP A 4 12.96 4.60 -5.98
N ARG A 5 12.28 3.81 -5.14
CA ARG A 5 11.07 3.06 -5.49
C ARG A 5 9.83 3.93 -5.79
N LEU A 6 9.80 5.20 -5.36
CA LEU A 6 8.67 6.12 -5.64
C LEU A 6 8.74 6.75 -7.03
N ASN A 7 9.90 6.72 -7.68
CA ASN A 7 10.07 7.18 -9.07
C ASN A 7 10.04 6.04 -10.07
N ALA A 8 9.92 4.79 -9.59
CA ALA A 8 9.78 3.64 -10.47
C ALA A 8 8.44 3.75 -11.23
N PRO A 9 8.45 3.41 -12.53
CA PRO A 9 7.23 3.45 -13.34
C PRO A 9 6.17 2.53 -12.73
N ASN A 10 4.89 2.93 -12.85
CA ASN A 10 3.76 2.13 -12.38
C ASN A 10 3.52 0.92 -13.30
N THR A 11 4.48 -0.01 -13.35
CA THR A 11 4.39 -1.28 -14.08
C THR A 11 3.90 -2.40 -13.16
N PRO A 12 3.30 -3.46 -13.73
CA PRO A 12 2.89 -4.63 -12.94
C PRO A 12 4.08 -5.30 -12.22
N GLU A 13 5.27 -5.28 -12.81
CA GLU A 13 6.48 -5.86 -12.22
C GLU A 13 6.93 -5.09 -10.97
N THR A 14 6.92 -3.75 -11.02
CA THR A 14 7.27 -2.91 -9.88
C THR A 14 6.23 -3.02 -8.76
N PHE A 15 4.94 -3.11 -9.10
CA PHE A 15 3.89 -3.36 -8.12
C PHE A 15 4.07 -4.73 -7.43
N ALA A 16 4.31 -5.79 -8.19
CA ALA A 16 4.56 -7.13 -7.65
C ALA A 16 5.79 -7.15 -6.71
N ALA A 17 6.83 -6.37 -7.02
CA ALA A 17 8.02 -6.26 -6.17
C ALA A 17 7.78 -5.51 -4.85
N ILE A 18 6.79 -4.59 -4.78
CA ILE A 18 6.44 -3.88 -3.54
C ILE A 18 5.28 -4.54 -2.79
N GLN A 19 4.49 -5.38 -3.45
CA GLN A 19 3.35 -6.07 -2.87
C GLN A 19 3.64 -6.79 -1.54
N PRO A 20 4.76 -7.54 -1.37
CA PRO A 20 5.04 -8.17 -0.08
C PRO A 20 5.34 -7.15 1.04
N ASP A 21 5.97 -6.03 0.71
CA ASP A 21 6.28 -4.95 1.65
C ASP A 21 5.00 -4.20 2.05
N LEU A 22 4.12 -3.92 1.07
CA LEU A 22 2.79 -3.36 1.31
C LEU A 22 1.92 -4.29 2.15
N ALA A 23 1.96 -5.60 1.90
CA ALA A 23 1.22 -6.58 2.69
C ALA A 23 1.74 -6.63 4.14
N ALA A 24 3.06 -6.57 4.35
CA ALA A 24 3.65 -6.51 5.68
C ALA A 24 3.30 -5.19 6.42
N ALA A 25 3.28 -4.05 5.72
CA ALA A 25 2.83 -2.79 6.28
C ALA A 25 1.33 -2.80 6.59
N ALA A 26 0.51 -3.35 5.69
CA ALA A 26 -0.92 -3.50 5.89
C ALA A 26 -1.26 -4.42 7.06
N ALA A 27 -0.52 -5.52 7.25
CA ALA A 27 -0.71 -6.43 8.39
C ALA A 27 -0.35 -5.78 9.72
N GLN A 28 0.62 -4.86 9.74
CA GLN A 28 0.96 -4.06 10.92
C GLN A 28 -0.08 -2.98 11.21
N LEU A 29 -0.60 -2.31 10.17
CA LEU A 29 -1.59 -1.25 10.31
C LEU A 29 -2.99 -1.79 10.64
N TYR A 30 -3.35 -2.94 10.09
CA TYR A 30 -4.69 -3.53 10.20
C TYR A 30 -4.62 -4.99 10.69
N PRO A 31 -4.17 -5.23 11.94
CA PRO A 31 -4.06 -6.57 12.49
C PRO A 31 -5.42 -7.25 12.54
N GLY A 32 -5.52 -8.46 11.98
CA GLY A 32 -6.75 -9.28 11.97
C GLY A 32 -7.82 -8.84 10.98
N GLN A 33 -7.56 -7.83 10.14
CA GLN A 33 -8.51 -7.34 9.15
C GLN A 33 -8.18 -7.88 7.76
N GLN A 34 -9.21 -8.10 6.95
CA GLN A 34 -9.03 -8.48 5.55
C GLN A 34 -8.70 -7.24 4.73
N VAL A 35 -7.45 -7.15 4.27
CA VAL A 35 -6.94 -6.02 3.48
C VAL A 35 -6.83 -6.43 2.00
N SER A 36 -7.44 -5.64 1.12
CA SER A 36 -7.31 -5.75 -0.33
C SER A 36 -6.35 -4.68 -0.84
N ILE A 37 -5.28 -5.12 -1.52
CA ILE A 37 -4.26 -4.23 -2.08
C ILE A 37 -4.33 -4.36 -3.59
N THR A 38 -4.74 -3.30 -4.27
CA THR A 38 -4.87 -3.26 -5.74
C THR A 38 -4.00 -2.18 -6.34
N ARG A 39 -3.53 -2.41 -7.57
CA ARG A 39 -2.79 -1.41 -8.32
C ARG A 39 -3.77 -0.43 -8.95
N LEU A 40 -3.52 0.87 -8.83
CA LEU A 40 -4.27 1.85 -9.60
C LEU A 40 -3.74 1.87 -11.04
N GLU A 41 -4.47 1.25 -11.95
CA GLU A 41 -4.16 1.21 -13.38
C GLU A 41 -4.60 2.52 -14.05
N ASN A 42 -3.83 3.59 -13.86
CA ASN A 42 -3.98 4.83 -14.62
C ASN A 42 -3.02 4.85 -15.81
N ASP A 43 -1.78 5.33 -15.59
CA ASP A 43 -0.79 5.57 -16.63
C ASP A 43 0.56 4.91 -16.24
N PRO A 44 1.26 4.24 -17.17
CA PRO A 44 2.56 3.61 -16.90
C PRO A 44 3.69 4.63 -16.67
N ARG A 45 3.45 5.90 -17.02
CA ARG A 45 4.33 7.05 -16.73
C ARG A 45 4.04 7.69 -15.36
N ASP A 46 2.91 7.33 -14.77
CA ASP A 46 2.53 7.85 -13.47
C ASP A 46 3.31 7.14 -12.37
N ARG A 47 3.34 7.75 -11.18
CA ARG A 47 4.05 7.17 -10.04
C ARG A 47 3.35 5.89 -9.61
N LEU A 48 4.14 4.94 -9.10
CA LEU A 48 3.61 3.70 -8.53
C LEU A 48 2.55 4.01 -7.47
N THR A 49 1.30 3.66 -7.78
CA THR A 49 0.15 3.95 -6.93
C THR A 49 -0.56 2.65 -6.56
N ALA A 50 -0.70 2.39 -5.27
CA ALA A 50 -1.41 1.25 -4.71
C ALA A 50 -2.61 1.74 -3.89
N ILE A 51 -3.75 1.09 -4.10
CA ILE A 51 -4.96 1.30 -3.30
C ILE A 51 -5.00 0.20 -2.25
N VAL A 52 -5.04 0.59 -0.99
CA VAL A 52 -5.21 -0.31 0.15
C VAL A 52 -6.60 -0.10 0.73
N GLN A 53 -7.44 -1.12 0.67
CA GLN A 53 -8.80 -1.10 1.21
C GLN A 53 -8.96 -2.17 2.28
N VAL A 54 -9.68 -1.84 3.34
CA VAL A 54 -10.08 -2.76 4.40
C VAL A 54 -11.58 -2.97 4.32
N GLU A 55 -12.04 -4.21 4.53
CA GLU A 55 -13.46 -4.55 4.41
C GLU A 55 -14.30 -3.86 5.50
N ASN A 56 -13.74 -3.74 6.70
CA ASN A 56 -14.39 -3.08 7.83
C ASN A 56 -13.80 -1.68 8.03
N SER A 57 -14.67 -0.70 8.31
CA SER A 57 -14.24 0.64 8.71
C SER A 57 -13.43 0.56 10.01
N VAL A 58 -12.17 1.00 9.95
CA VAL A 58 -11.28 1.05 11.11
C VAL A 58 -11.27 2.47 11.64
N ASP A 59 -11.42 2.61 12.95
CA ASP A 59 -11.32 3.90 13.61
C ASP A 59 -9.88 4.44 13.49
N ILE A 60 -9.74 5.69 13.03
CA ILE A 60 -8.42 6.29 12.76
C ILE A 60 -7.56 6.39 14.02
N ALA A 61 -8.16 6.50 15.21
CA ALA A 61 -7.42 6.55 16.46
C ALA A 61 -6.76 5.20 16.80
N SER A 62 -7.23 4.10 16.21
CA SER A 62 -6.61 2.78 16.34
C SER A 62 -5.38 2.61 15.43
N LEU A 63 -5.24 3.46 14.40
CA LEU A 63 -4.12 3.42 13.43
C LEU A 63 -2.93 4.29 13.85
N ALA A 64 -3.19 5.31 14.66
CA ALA A 64 -2.16 6.17 15.26
C ALA A 64 -2.34 6.16 16.78
N PRO A 65 -1.87 5.11 17.50
CA PRO A 65 -1.82 5.16 18.95
C PRO A 65 -0.98 6.38 19.33
N ALA A 66 -1.55 7.28 20.13
CA ALA A 66 -0.81 8.41 20.67
C ALA A 66 0.44 7.90 21.39
N ALA A 67 1.61 8.34 20.93
CA ALA A 67 2.91 8.01 21.52
C ALA A 67 3.05 8.64 22.92
#